data_AF-A0A5B8VDW3-F1
#
_entry.id   AF-A0A5B8VDW3-F1
#
_cell.length_a   1.000
_cell.length_b   1.000
_cell.length_c   1.000
_cell.angle_alpha   90.00
_cell.angle_beta   90.00
_cell.angle_gamma   90.00
#
_symmetry.space_group_name_H-M   'P 1'
#
loop_
_entity.id
_entity.type
_entity.pdbx_description
1 polymer ?
#
loop_
_entity_poly.entity_id
_entity_poly.type
_entity_poly.pdbx_seq_one_letter_code
_entity_poly.pdbx_strand_id
1 'polypeptide(L)'
;MKKNLIIAGIVAATVVIGLIAYKPIKQALTERPVEKSIAFSVYRANNYTSDAYNQTSAQVHIIVEKVSKHSRTIVWEKTMDAKLLKQYPSADQAMSQKIIVPGILDKKEHLEVKYVLIYDSKGSQLEMQDGTVVSTGAKSGRLDITI
;
A
#
# COMPACT_ATOMS: atom_id res chain seq x y z
N MET A 1 11.58 -13.11 71.68
CA MET A 1 11.87 -12.00 70.74
C MET A 1 12.65 -12.42 69.47
N LYS A 2 13.23 -13.64 69.38
CA LYS A 2 14.05 -14.07 68.22
C LYS A 2 13.27 -14.65 67.03
N LYS A 3 11.98 -15.00 67.20
CA LYS A 3 11.14 -15.62 66.15
C LYS A 3 10.54 -14.61 65.16
N ASN A 4 10.34 -13.35 65.57
CA ASN A 4 9.70 -12.32 64.73
C ASN A 4 10.67 -11.66 63.75
N LEU A 5 11.99 -11.79 63.98
CA LEU A 5 13.04 -11.27 63.10
C LEU A 5 13.28 -12.18 61.87
N ILE A 6 13.01 -13.48 61.99
CA ILE A 6 13.19 -14.44 60.89
C ILE A 6 12.08 -14.29 59.84
N ILE A 7 10.85 -14.00 60.30
CA ILE A 7 9.68 -13.83 59.41
C ILE A 7 9.80 -12.53 58.59
N ALA A 8 10.33 -11.46 59.19
CA ALA A 8 10.55 -10.18 58.48
C ALA A 8 11.58 -10.29 57.35
N GLY A 9 12.62 -11.13 57.50
CA GLY A 9 13.63 -11.34 56.46
C GLY A 9 13.12 -12.09 55.22
N ILE A 10 12.22 -13.05 55.41
CA ILE A 10 11.67 -13.88 54.32
C ILE A 10 10.66 -13.09 53.47
N VAL A 11 9.89 -12.20 54.10
CA VAL A 11 8.93 -11.32 53.39
C VAL A 11 9.66 -10.21 52.61
N ALA A 12 10.76 -9.68 53.13
CA ALA A 12 11.57 -8.68 52.41
C ALA A 12 12.28 -9.28 51.18
N ALA A 13 12.76 -10.52 51.25
CA ALA A 13 13.44 -11.18 50.14
C ALA A 13 12.50 -11.53 48.96
N THR A 14 11.22 -11.81 49.23
CA THR A 14 10.23 -12.17 48.19
C THR A 14 9.72 -10.96 47.40
N VAL A 15 9.64 -9.78 48.02
CA VAL A 15 9.23 -8.54 47.32
C VAL A 15 10.32 -8.03 46.36
N VAL A 16 11.60 -8.21 46.69
CA VAL A 16 12.72 -7.74 45.84
C VAL A 16 12.87 -8.57 44.57
N ILE A 17 12.58 -9.88 44.61
CA ILE A 17 12.65 -10.75 43.42
C ILE A 17 11.49 -10.45 42.45
N GLY A 18 10.32 -10.05 42.97
CA GLY A 18 9.16 -9.68 42.15
C GLY A 18 9.36 -8.42 41.29
N LEU A 19 10.22 -7.49 41.73
CA LEU A 19 10.44 -6.21 41.04
C LEU A 19 11.46 -6.29 39.89
N ILE A 20 12.39 -7.25 39.91
CA ILE A 20 13.43 -7.38 38.86
C ILE A 20 12.88 -8.09 37.60
N ALA A 21 11.79 -8.85 37.74
CA ALA A 21 11.12 -9.51 36.62
C ALA A 21 10.19 -8.58 35.81
N TYR A 22 9.91 -7.36 36.29
CA TYR A 22 9.18 -6.33 35.55
C TYR A 22 10.08 -5.54 34.58
N LYS A 23 11.00 -6.22 33.88
CA LYS A 23 11.54 -5.63 32.65
C LYS A 23 10.42 -5.69 31.61
N PRO A 24 9.94 -4.56 31.05
CA PRO A 24 9.00 -4.64 29.96
C PRO A 24 9.72 -5.27 28.78
N ILE A 25 9.41 -6.53 28.46
CA ILE A 25 9.85 -7.28 27.26
C ILE A 25 9.33 -6.61 25.96
N LYS A 26 8.77 -5.39 26.05
CA LYS A 26 8.26 -4.62 24.91
C LYS A 26 9.35 -4.11 23.96
N GLN A 27 10.63 -4.23 24.31
CA GLN A 27 11.72 -3.70 23.47
C GLN A 27 12.25 -4.67 22.38
N ALA A 28 11.83 -5.94 22.37
CA ALA A 28 12.37 -6.93 21.42
C ALA A 28 11.58 -7.10 20.10
N LEU A 29 10.50 -6.35 19.89
CA LEU A 29 9.61 -6.53 18.73
C LEU A 29 9.34 -5.23 17.98
N THR A 30 10.34 -4.34 17.91
CA THR A 30 10.30 -3.24 16.95
C THR A 30 10.54 -3.82 15.56
N GLU A 31 9.46 -3.96 14.80
CA GLU A 31 9.51 -4.37 13.41
C GLU A 31 10.39 -3.40 12.61
N ARG A 32 11.24 -3.95 11.74
CA ARG A 32 12.07 -3.15 10.84
C ARG A 32 11.24 -2.78 9.61
N PRO A 33 11.18 -1.49 9.23
CA PRO A 33 10.51 -1.09 8.00
C PRO A 33 11.17 -1.73 6.77
N VAL A 34 10.35 -2.08 5.78
CA VAL A 34 10.80 -2.63 4.50
C VAL A 34 10.43 -1.70 3.35
N GLU A 35 11.08 -1.89 2.22
CA GLU A 35 10.68 -1.30 0.94
C GLU A 35 9.76 -2.25 0.19
N LYS A 36 8.72 -1.69 -0.43
CA LYS A 36 7.87 -2.39 -1.38
C LYS A 36 7.92 -1.72 -2.73
N SER A 37 7.97 -2.51 -3.80
CA SER A 37 7.93 -1.98 -5.17
C SER A 37 6.57 -2.25 -5.82
N ILE A 38 6.12 -1.31 -6.64
CA ILE A 38 4.88 -1.48 -7.43
C ILE A 38 5.22 -1.16 -8.88
N ALA A 39 4.88 -2.09 -9.77
CA ALA A 39 4.96 -1.89 -11.21
C ALA A 39 3.56 -1.70 -11.79
N PHE A 40 3.41 -0.66 -12.62
CA PHE A 40 2.20 -0.33 -13.35
C PHE A 40 2.46 -0.55 -14.83
N SER A 41 1.48 -1.12 -15.53
CA SER A 41 1.48 -1.21 -16.99
C SER A 41 0.14 -0.69 -17.50
N VAL A 42 0.17 0.33 -18.35
CA VAL A 42 -1.03 0.96 -18.92
C VAL A 42 -1.07 0.73 -20.43
N TYR A 43 -2.14 0.10 -20.92
CA TYR A 43 -2.30 -0.27 -22.32
C TYR A 43 -3.78 -0.42 -22.69
N ARG A 44 -4.07 -0.46 -24.00
CA ARG A 44 -5.44 -0.70 -24.50
C ARG A 44 -5.80 -2.19 -24.46
N ALA A 45 -7.00 -2.50 -23.98
CA ALA A 45 -7.58 -3.84 -24.03
C ALA A 45 -8.02 -4.23 -25.45
N ASN A 46 -8.59 -3.26 -26.18
CA ASN A 46 -9.22 -3.47 -27.47
C ASN A 46 -8.56 -2.66 -28.59
N ASN A 47 -8.91 -3.01 -29.82
CA ASN A 47 -8.56 -2.18 -30.97
C ASN A 47 -9.57 -1.03 -31.13
N TYR A 48 -9.12 0.20 -30.89
CA TYR A 48 -9.92 1.42 -31.01
C TYR A 48 -9.71 2.17 -32.33
N THR A 49 -9.39 1.48 -33.43
CA THR A 49 -9.19 2.11 -34.75
C THR A 49 -10.48 2.53 -35.46
N SER A 50 -11.66 2.11 -34.96
CA SER A 50 -12.95 2.50 -35.55
C SER A 50 -13.23 3.99 -35.38
N ASP A 51 -13.90 4.60 -36.36
CA ASP A 51 -14.28 6.02 -36.33
C ASP A 51 -15.17 6.40 -35.14
N ALA A 52 -15.90 5.42 -34.59
CA ALA A 52 -16.70 5.61 -33.37
C ALA A 52 -15.87 6.14 -32.19
N TYR A 53 -14.57 5.84 -32.14
CA TYR A 53 -13.67 6.22 -31.05
C TYR A 53 -12.78 7.44 -31.37
N ASN A 54 -12.92 8.07 -32.54
CA ASN A 54 -12.03 9.16 -32.98
C ASN A 54 -12.00 10.38 -32.05
N GLN A 55 -13.08 10.58 -31.28
CA GLN A 55 -13.24 11.66 -30.30
C GLN A 55 -13.41 11.12 -28.88
N THR A 56 -12.96 9.88 -28.62
CA THR A 56 -12.99 9.29 -27.28
C THR A 56 -11.57 9.29 -26.71
N SER A 57 -11.42 9.87 -25.52
CA SER A 57 -10.18 9.87 -24.76
C SER A 57 -10.36 9.15 -23.42
N ALA A 58 -9.23 8.75 -22.84
CA ALA A 58 -9.17 8.29 -21.47
C ALA A 58 -8.08 9.06 -20.72
N GLN A 59 -8.31 9.29 -19.43
CA GLN A 59 -7.32 9.75 -18.47
C GLN A 59 -7.17 8.71 -17.37
N VAL A 60 -5.94 8.50 -16.91
CA VAL A 60 -5.63 7.55 -15.84
C VAL A 60 -5.11 8.32 -14.64
N HIS A 61 -5.79 8.18 -13.50
CA HIS A 61 -5.33 8.70 -12.22
C HIS A 61 -5.02 7.53 -11.30
N ILE A 62 -3.78 7.41 -10.83
CA ILE A 62 -3.31 6.30 -9.98
C ILE A 62 -2.97 6.85 -8.60
N ILE A 63 -3.46 6.18 -7.56
CA ILE A 63 -3.24 6.52 -6.16
C ILE A 63 -2.67 5.29 -5.46
N VAL A 64 -1.58 5.47 -4.72
CA VAL A 64 -1.02 4.46 -3.84
C VAL A 64 -1.12 4.95 -2.41
N GLU A 65 -1.82 4.19 -1.60
CA GLU A 65 -2.08 4.49 -0.21
C GLU A 65 -1.35 3.50 0.68
N LYS A 66 -0.66 4.01 1.69
CA LYS A 66 -0.24 3.20 2.84
C LYS A 66 -1.39 3.12 3.82
N VAL A 67 -1.79 1.89 4.14
CA VAL A 67 -2.93 1.61 5.02
C VAL A 67 -2.43 0.92 6.27
N SER A 68 -2.83 1.44 7.42
CA SER A 68 -2.66 0.84 8.74
C SER A 68 -4.02 0.68 9.41
N LYS A 69 -4.05 0.06 10.59
CA LYS A 69 -5.30 -0.12 11.37
C LYS A 69 -6.06 1.18 11.64
N HIS A 70 -5.36 2.31 11.75
CA HIS A 70 -5.93 3.59 12.19
C HIS A 70 -5.70 4.75 11.22
N SER A 71 -4.99 4.53 10.13
CA SER A 71 -4.65 5.59 9.19
C SER A 71 -4.55 5.07 7.76
N ARG A 72 -4.86 5.98 6.83
CA ARG A 72 -4.61 5.81 5.40
C ARG A 72 -3.91 7.08 4.93
N THR A 73 -2.82 6.92 4.19
CA THR A 73 -2.00 8.05 3.73
C THR A 73 -1.58 7.80 2.30
N ILE A 74 -1.83 8.78 1.41
CA ILE A 74 -1.32 8.75 0.05
C ILE A 74 0.20 8.87 0.13
N VAL A 75 0.90 7.86 -0.39
CA VAL A 75 2.36 7.81 -0.44
C VAL A 75 2.90 8.05 -1.84
N TRP A 76 2.03 7.95 -2.86
CA TRP A 76 2.33 8.29 -4.23
C TRP A 76 1.03 8.49 -5.01
N GLU A 77 1.02 9.47 -5.90
CA GLU A 77 -0.08 9.69 -6.85
C GLU A 77 0.47 10.14 -8.20
N LYS A 78 -0.24 9.80 -9.28
CA LYS A 78 0.08 10.27 -10.62
C LYS A 78 -1.16 10.32 -11.49
N THR A 79 -1.38 11.46 -12.11
CA THR A 79 -2.32 11.62 -13.23
C THR A 79 -1.54 11.59 -14.53
N MET A 80 -1.93 10.71 -15.44
CA MET A 80 -1.42 10.69 -16.81
C MET A 80 -2.19 11.68 -17.66
N ASP A 81 -1.54 12.29 -18.65
CA ASP A 81 -2.25 13.14 -19.62
C ASP A 81 -3.34 12.34 -20.35
N ALA A 82 -4.49 12.98 -20.58
CA ALA A 82 -5.55 12.38 -21.36
C ALA A 82 -5.08 12.10 -22.80
N LYS A 83 -5.35 10.90 -23.30
CA LYS A 83 -5.00 10.47 -24.66
C LYS A 83 -6.20 9.87 -25.34
N LEU A 84 -6.26 9.96 -26.67
CA LEU A 84 -7.28 9.24 -27.44
C LEU A 84 -7.11 7.73 -27.21
N LEU A 85 -8.22 6.98 -27.17
CA LEU A 85 -8.15 5.52 -26.92
C LEU A 85 -7.21 4.80 -27.90
N LYS A 86 -7.20 5.24 -29.16
CA LYS A 86 -6.31 4.70 -30.21
C LYS A 86 -4.82 4.99 -30.01
N GLN A 87 -4.47 5.98 -29.18
CA GLN A 87 -3.08 6.37 -28.90
C GLN A 87 -2.48 5.59 -27.72
N TYR A 88 -3.29 4.88 -26.94
CA TYR A 88 -2.75 3.95 -25.94
C TYR A 88 -2.06 2.79 -26.64
N PRO A 89 -0.89 2.34 -26.15
CA PRO A 89 -0.16 1.24 -26.75
C PRO A 89 -0.88 -0.09 -26.54
N SER A 90 -0.55 -1.09 -27.34
CA SER A 90 -0.88 -2.49 -27.07
C SER A 90 -0.10 -3.04 -25.88
N ALA A 91 -0.51 -4.20 -25.37
CA ALA A 91 0.04 -4.81 -24.15
C ALA A 91 1.56 -5.07 -24.22
N ASP A 92 2.10 -5.39 -25.41
CA ASP A 92 3.53 -5.61 -25.66
C ASP A 92 4.36 -4.31 -25.60
N GLN A 93 3.72 -3.16 -25.79
CA GLN A 93 4.32 -1.83 -25.74
C GLN A 93 3.80 -0.99 -24.57
N ALA A 94 3.28 -1.65 -23.53
CA ALA A 94 2.60 -1.00 -22.41
C ALA A 94 3.47 0.11 -21.77
N MET A 95 2.83 1.24 -21.47
CA MET A 95 3.48 2.30 -20.71
C MET A 95 3.76 1.78 -19.30
N SER A 96 5.03 1.56 -18.99
CA SER A 96 5.45 0.92 -17.75
C SER A 96 6.05 1.94 -16.79
N GLN A 97 5.59 1.90 -15.54
CA GLN A 97 6.12 2.73 -14.44
C GLN A 97 6.41 1.83 -13.25
N LYS A 98 7.59 1.94 -12.66
CA LYS A 98 7.92 1.31 -11.39
C LYS A 98 8.11 2.38 -10.32
N ILE A 99 7.62 2.12 -9.12
CA ILE A 99 7.86 2.94 -7.93
C ILE A 99 8.40 2.06 -6.79
N ILE A 100 9.10 2.70 -5.86
CA ILE A 100 9.58 2.08 -4.62
C ILE A 100 9.02 2.92 -3.47
N VAL A 101 8.30 2.27 -2.56
CA VAL A 101 7.74 2.88 -1.36
C VAL A 101 8.50 2.35 -0.14
N PRO A 102 9.35 3.18 0.49
CA PRO A 102 10.08 2.78 1.68
C PRO A 102 9.22 2.90 2.95
N GLY A 103 9.72 2.34 4.06
CA GLY A 103 9.17 2.62 5.38
C GLY A 103 7.88 1.88 5.72
N ILE A 104 7.64 0.70 5.13
CA ILE A 104 6.45 -0.11 5.39
C ILE A 104 6.70 -1.08 6.54
N LEU A 105 5.89 -1.01 7.59
CA LEU A 105 5.85 -1.99 8.67
C LEU A 105 4.95 -3.16 8.26
N ASP A 106 5.50 -4.14 7.54
CA ASP A 106 4.77 -5.20 6.81
C ASP A 106 3.72 -5.99 7.64
N LYS A 107 3.91 -6.15 8.94
CA LYS A 107 2.96 -6.79 9.87
C LYS A 107 1.79 -5.90 10.26
N LYS A 108 1.91 -4.59 10.11
CA LYS A 108 0.93 -3.58 10.57
C LYS A 108 0.38 -2.70 9.44
N GLU A 109 1.08 -2.67 8.32
CA GLU A 109 0.82 -1.80 7.19
C GLU A 109 0.88 -2.58 5.88
N HIS A 110 0.00 -2.21 4.95
CA HIS A 110 0.02 -2.69 3.57
C HIS A 110 -0.14 -1.51 2.60
N LEU A 111 0.08 -1.78 1.32
CA LEU A 111 -0.18 -0.80 0.27
C LEU A 111 -1.47 -1.18 -0.45
N GLU A 112 -2.34 -0.20 -0.63
CA GLU A 112 -3.48 -0.30 -1.53
C GLU A 112 -3.21 0.59 -2.74
N VAL A 113 -3.43 0.03 -3.91
CA VAL A 113 -3.25 0.71 -5.17
C VAL A 113 -4.63 0.86 -5.79
N LYS A 114 -5.01 2.08 -6.12
CA LYS A 114 -6.28 2.39 -6.77
C LYS A 114 -6.01 3.15 -8.03
N TYR A 115 -6.88 2.98 -9.02
CA TYR A 115 -6.87 3.83 -10.19
C TYR A 115 -8.28 4.23 -10.58
N VAL A 116 -8.38 5.41 -11.18
CA VAL A 116 -9.59 5.96 -11.76
C VAL A 116 -9.33 6.19 -13.24
N LEU A 117 -10.18 5.61 -14.08
CA LEU A 117 -10.25 5.85 -15.51
C LEU A 117 -11.38 6.83 -15.77
N ILE A 118 -11.05 7.96 -16.41
CA ILE A 118 -12.03 8.95 -16.83
C ILE A 118 -12.08 8.89 -18.35
N TYR A 119 -13.16 8.33 -18.89
CA TYR A 119 -13.44 8.33 -20.32
C TYR A 119 -14.22 9.58 -20.67
N ASP A 120 -13.81 10.28 -21.73
CA ASP A 120 -14.56 11.39 -22.31
C ASP A 120 -14.88 11.05 -23.77
N SER A 121 -16.17 11.03 -24.11
CA SER A 121 -16.64 10.89 -25.47
C SER A 121 -17.54 12.06 -25.80
N LYS A 122 -17.04 12.99 -26.63
CA LYS A 122 -17.77 14.19 -27.07
C LYS A 122 -18.35 15.01 -25.90
N GLY A 123 -17.61 15.11 -24.78
CA GLY A 123 -18.00 15.83 -23.58
C GLY A 123 -18.91 15.05 -22.62
N SER A 124 -19.26 13.81 -22.92
CA SER A 124 -19.88 12.89 -21.96
C SER A 124 -18.80 12.10 -21.23
N GLN A 125 -18.83 12.14 -19.90
CA GLN A 125 -17.81 11.49 -19.07
C GLN A 125 -18.33 10.22 -18.40
N LEU A 126 -17.50 9.18 -18.40
CA LEU A 126 -17.69 7.96 -17.63
C LEU A 126 -16.47 7.74 -16.76
N GLU A 127 -16.69 7.61 -15.45
CA GLU A 127 -15.64 7.26 -14.50
C GLU A 127 -15.74 5.79 -14.11
N MET A 128 -14.61 5.09 -14.14
CA MET A 128 -14.47 3.72 -13.67
C MET A 128 -13.32 3.65 -12.67
N GLN A 129 -13.51 2.90 -11.59
CA GLN A 129 -12.50 2.74 -10.55
C GLN A 129 -12.26 1.27 -10.26
N ASP A 130 -11.01 0.93 -10.00
CA ASP A 130 -10.58 -0.41 -9.62
C ASP A 130 -9.24 -0.33 -8.85
N GLY A 131 -8.79 -1.44 -8.27
CA GLY A 131 -7.60 -1.44 -7.45
C GLY A 131 -7.15 -2.83 -6.99
N THR A 132 -5.95 -2.86 -6.42
CA THR A 132 -5.34 -4.07 -5.89
C THR A 132 -4.62 -3.82 -4.58
N VAL A 133 -4.43 -4.87 -3.80
CA VAL A 133 -3.75 -4.82 -2.49
C VAL A 133 -2.39 -5.50 -2.60
N VAL A 134 -1.33 -4.80 -2.22
CA VAL A 134 -0.01 -5.40 -2.05
C VAL A 134 0.11 -5.87 -0.61
N SER A 135 -0.28 -7.13 -0.40
CA SER A 135 -0.44 -7.76 0.92
C SER A 135 0.86 -7.85 1.71
N THR A 136 0.72 -8.18 3.00
CA THR A 136 1.83 -8.55 3.89
C THR A 136 2.66 -9.68 3.27
N GLY A 137 3.99 -9.59 3.40
CA GLY A 137 4.96 -10.55 2.86
C GLY A 137 5.33 -10.32 1.39
N ALA A 138 4.51 -9.59 0.63
CA ALA A 138 4.80 -9.27 -0.76
C ALA A 138 5.80 -8.09 -0.84
N LYS A 139 6.96 -8.34 -1.45
CA LYS A 139 7.98 -7.30 -1.74
C LYS A 139 7.67 -6.48 -2.99
N SER A 140 6.82 -7.02 -3.86
CA SER A 140 6.46 -6.41 -5.13
C SER A 140 5.00 -6.67 -5.47
N GLY A 141 4.32 -5.64 -5.98
CA GLY A 141 3.02 -5.75 -6.63
C GLY A 141 3.10 -5.37 -8.11
N ARG A 142 2.16 -5.88 -8.90
CA ARG A 142 1.95 -5.47 -10.30
C ARG A 142 0.49 -5.09 -10.48
N LEU A 143 0.24 -4.00 -11.18
CA LEU A 143 -1.08 -3.58 -11.60
C LEU A 143 -1.08 -3.33 -13.11
N ASP A 144 -1.88 -4.12 -13.83
CA ASP A 144 -2.15 -3.91 -15.24
C ASP A 144 -3.45 -3.08 -15.34
N ILE A 145 -3.35 -1.90 -15.95
CA ILE A 145 -4.46 -0.96 -16.15
C ILE A 145 -4.84 -1.01 -17.62
N THR A 146 -6.03 -1.52 -17.88
CA THR A 146 -6.53 -1.69 -19.24
C THR A 146 -7.55 -0.62 -19.60
N ILE A 147 -7.29 0.05 -20.72
CA ILE A 147 -8.15 1.07 -21.36
C ILE A 147 -9.00 0.45 -22.46
#